data_AF-A0A6A0ACZ5-F1
#
_entry.id   AF-A0A6A0ACZ5-F1
#
_cell.length_a   1.000
_cell.length_b   1.000
_cell.length_c   1.000
_cell.angle_alpha   90.00
_cell.angle_beta   90.00
_cell.angle_gamma   90.00
#
_symmetry.space_group_name_H-M   'P 1'
#
loop_
_entity.id
_entity.type
_entity.pdbx_description
1 polymer ?
#
loop_
_entity_poly.entity_id
_entity_poly.type
_entity_poly.pdbx_seq_one_letter_code
_entity_poly.pdbx_strand_id
1 'polypeptide(L)'
;MILRTSPSTYLALGVSFGYFVIDFWTCVKYNLGGTEMVLHHLGSLLSVTTALVTGDGHMHTLWMLVTEFTTPLINNRWWLDKMVRDQGWIFARLLVFPPFFWIVWQTRDQVTEIVPLSKFLLVVVPIILTFLNLFWFYKIVKGAMKILTVPAVKKTSKAE
;
A
#
# COMPACT_ATOMS: atom_id res chain seq x y z
N MET A 1 9.85 -16.70 13.17
CA MET A 1 9.88 -15.37 12.55
C MET A 1 9.06 -15.32 11.27
N ILE A 2 8.70 -16.46 10.67
CA ILE A 2 7.54 -16.56 9.76
C ILE A 2 6.32 -17.21 10.43
N LEU A 3 6.52 -18.23 11.27
CA LEU A 3 5.45 -18.95 11.99
C LEU A 3 5.06 -18.34 13.35
N ARG A 4 5.65 -17.19 13.72
CA ARG A 4 5.41 -16.61 15.06
C ARG A 4 4.11 -15.84 15.05
N THR A 5 3.13 -16.31 15.81
CA THR A 5 1.83 -15.66 16.01
C THR A 5 1.63 -15.24 17.46
N SER A 6 0.68 -14.33 17.70
CA SER A 6 0.22 -13.94 19.03
C SER A 6 -1.22 -13.43 18.93
N PRO A 7 -1.99 -13.38 20.04
CA PRO A 7 -3.34 -12.81 20.02
C PRO A 7 -3.38 -11.39 19.42
N SER A 8 -2.34 -10.59 19.66
CA SER A 8 -2.23 -9.23 19.11
C SER A 8 -2.04 -9.23 17.59
N THR A 9 -1.28 -10.17 17.02
CA THR A 9 -1.11 -10.22 15.55
C THR A 9 -2.38 -10.71 14.87
N TYR A 10 -3.11 -11.65 15.47
CA TYR A 10 -4.45 -12.03 14.99
C TYR A 10 -5.42 -10.86 15.05
N LEU A 11 -5.46 -10.12 16.16
CA LEU A 11 -6.30 -8.94 16.29
C LEU A 11 -5.97 -7.90 15.22
N ALA A 12 -4.69 -7.57 15.03
CA ALA A 12 -4.26 -6.59 14.04
C ALA A 12 -4.65 -7.02 12.63
N LEU A 13 -4.37 -8.27 12.24
CA LEU A 13 -4.77 -8.81 10.93
C LEU A 13 -6.29 -8.86 10.76
N GLY A 14 -7.04 -9.19 11.81
CA GLY A 14 -8.51 -9.21 11.78
C GLY A 14 -9.11 -7.81 11.57
N VAL A 15 -8.57 -6.80 12.24
CA VAL A 15 -8.94 -5.40 12.00
C VAL A 15 -8.59 -4.99 10.57
N SER A 16 -7.39 -5.32 10.09
CA SER A 16 -6.98 -5.03 8.71
C SER A 16 -7.84 -5.74 7.66
N PHE A 17 -8.28 -6.97 7.93
CA PHE A 17 -9.22 -7.70 7.08
C PHE A 17 -10.54 -6.94 6.96
N GLY A 18 -11.14 -6.55 8.08
CA GLY A 18 -12.38 -5.77 8.09
C GLY A 18 -12.25 -4.45 7.34
N TYR A 19 -11.14 -3.73 7.56
CA TYR A 19 -10.82 -2.51 6.80
C TYR A 19 -10.80 -2.78 5.29
N PHE A 20 -10.03 -3.77 4.84
CA PHE A 20 -9.90 -4.05 3.40
C PHE A 20 -11.20 -4.50 2.76
N VAL A 21 -12.10 -5.18 3.48
CA VAL A 21 -13.42 -5.54 2.96
C VAL A 21 -14.26 -4.29 2.66
N ILE A 22 -14.30 -3.35 3.60
CA ILE A 22 -15.06 -2.09 3.44
C ILE A 22 -14.43 -1.22 2.36
N ASP A 23 -13.11 -1.14 2.33
CA ASP A 23 -12.39 -0.35 1.34
C ASP A 23 -12.56 -0.93 -0.07
N PHE A 24 -12.42 -2.25 -0.22
CA PHE A 24 -12.70 -2.96 -1.47
C PHE A 24 -14.12 -2.69 -1.98
N TRP A 25 -15.12 -2.81 -1.10
CA TRP A 25 -16.51 -2.52 -1.44
C TRP A 25 -16.67 -1.08 -1.95
N THR A 26 -16.05 -0.12 -1.28
CA THR A 26 -16.08 1.30 -1.64
C THR A 26 -15.40 1.52 -3.00
N CYS A 27 -14.24 0.92 -3.23
CA CYS A 27 -13.51 0.98 -4.49
C CYS A 27 -14.32 0.42 -5.66
N VAL A 28 -14.98 -0.73 -5.50
CA VAL A 28 -15.83 -1.32 -6.53
C VAL A 28 -17.07 -0.45 -6.78
N LYS A 29 -17.76 -0.03 -5.71
CA LYS A 29 -19.00 0.76 -5.81
C LYS A 29 -18.80 2.11 -6.51
N TYR A 30 -17.68 2.77 -6.25
CA TYR A 30 -17.39 4.12 -6.77
C TYR A 30 -16.30 4.14 -7.86
N ASN A 31 -15.85 2.98 -8.32
CA ASN A 31 -14.77 2.82 -9.31
C ASN A 31 -13.50 3.62 -8.95
N LEU A 32 -13.07 3.56 -7.69
CA LEU A 32 -11.90 4.29 -7.19
C LEU A 32 -10.63 3.56 -7.59
N GLY A 33 -9.80 4.22 -8.40
CA GLY A 33 -8.47 3.72 -8.78
C GLY A 33 -8.46 2.66 -9.88
N GLY A 34 -9.61 2.29 -10.45
CA GLY A 34 -9.72 1.38 -11.59
C GLY A 34 -9.40 -0.08 -11.28
N THR A 35 -9.16 -0.88 -12.32
CA THR A 35 -8.92 -2.33 -12.21
C THR A 35 -7.67 -2.65 -11.38
N GLU A 36 -6.65 -1.79 -11.43
CA GLU A 36 -5.42 -1.95 -10.66
C GLU A 36 -5.69 -1.91 -9.15
N MET A 37 -6.62 -1.06 -8.72
CA MET A 37 -7.03 -0.96 -7.32
C MET A 37 -7.85 -2.18 -6.87
N VAL A 38 -8.72 -2.67 -7.75
CA VAL A 38 -9.46 -3.93 -7.51
C VAL A 38 -8.49 -5.09 -7.33
N LEU A 39 -7.50 -5.25 -8.22
CA LEU A 39 -6.49 -6.31 -8.12
C LEU A 39 -5.62 -6.16 -6.87
N HIS A 40 -5.26 -4.93 -6.51
CA HIS A 40 -4.54 -4.63 -5.27
C HIS A 40 -5.30 -5.11 -4.02
N HIS A 41 -6.58 -4.76 -3.91
CA HIS A 41 -7.39 -5.17 -2.76
C HIS A 41 -7.65 -6.67 -2.73
N LEU A 42 -7.88 -7.31 -3.88
CA LEU A 42 -8.01 -8.77 -3.95
C LEU A 42 -6.74 -9.48 -3.46
N GLY A 43 -5.56 -9.03 -3.92
CA GLY A 43 -4.28 -9.58 -3.46
C GLY A 43 -4.05 -9.35 -1.96
N SER A 44 -4.44 -8.18 -1.45
CA SER A 44 -4.32 -7.84 -0.03
C SER A 44 -5.28 -8.65 0.85
N LEU A 45 -6.55 -8.77 0.46
CA LEU A 45 -7.54 -9.61 1.14
C LEU A 45 -7.11 -11.06 1.14
N LEU A 46 -6.62 -11.59 0.02
CA LEU A 46 -6.11 -12.95 -0.06
C LEU A 46 -4.91 -13.17 0.87
N SER A 47 -3.97 -12.21 0.92
CA SER A 47 -2.78 -12.30 1.78
C SER A 47 -3.13 -12.24 3.27
N VAL A 48 -4.01 -11.32 3.67
CA VAL A 48 -4.47 -11.17 5.06
C VAL A 48 -5.29 -12.38 5.50
N THR A 49 -6.21 -12.85 4.65
CA THR A 49 -7.02 -14.05 4.93
C THR A 49 -6.14 -15.28 5.07
N THR A 50 -5.19 -15.47 4.15
CA THR A 50 -4.27 -16.62 4.21
C THR A 50 -3.48 -16.61 5.52
N ALA A 51 -2.89 -15.46 5.89
CA ALA A 51 -2.17 -15.31 7.15
C ALA A 51 -3.06 -15.63 8.36
N LEU A 52 -4.30 -15.10 8.41
CA LEU A 52 -5.25 -15.38 9.49
C LEU A 52 -5.63 -16.86 9.60
N VAL A 53 -5.84 -17.55 8.47
CA VAL A 53 -6.29 -18.94 8.46
C VAL A 53 -5.14 -19.89 8.79
N THR A 54 -3.95 -19.67 8.23
CA THR A 54 -2.84 -20.61 8.36
C THR A 54 -1.93 -20.30 9.56
N GLY A 55 -1.96 -19.07 10.07
CA GLY A 55 -0.98 -18.60 11.06
C GLY A 55 0.37 -18.21 10.44
N ASP A 56 0.53 -18.30 9.12
CA ASP A 56 1.79 -18.04 8.46
C ASP A 56 2.03 -16.56 8.20
N GLY A 57 3.28 -16.14 8.35
CA GLY A 57 3.75 -14.86 7.81
C GLY A 57 3.12 -13.63 8.45
N HIS A 58 2.48 -13.74 9.63
CA HIS A 58 1.78 -12.64 10.29
C HIS A 58 2.58 -11.33 10.29
N MET A 59 3.84 -11.38 10.74
CA MET A 59 4.70 -10.21 10.81
C MET A 59 5.03 -9.61 9.44
N HIS A 60 5.14 -10.44 8.40
CA HIS A 60 5.43 -9.99 7.04
C HIS A 60 4.19 -9.34 6.41
N THR A 61 3.01 -9.92 6.63
CA THR A 61 1.74 -9.33 6.21
C THR A 61 1.50 -7.99 6.93
N LEU A 62 1.75 -7.93 8.24
CA LEU A 62 1.67 -6.69 9.04
C LEU A 62 2.69 -5.64 8.59
N TRP A 63 3.90 -6.04 8.20
CA TRP A 63 4.87 -5.14 7.62
C TRP A 63 4.33 -4.50 6.33
N MET A 64 3.75 -5.31 5.44
CA MET A 64 3.19 -4.80 4.20
C MET A 64 2.01 -3.85 4.42
N LEU A 65 1.22 -4.03 5.48
CA LEU A 65 0.13 -3.14 5.86
C LEU A 65 0.59 -1.72 6.21
N VAL A 66 1.87 -1.50 6.54
CA VAL A 66 2.43 -0.13 6.73
C VAL A 66 2.30 0.68 5.44
N THR A 67 2.39 0.05 4.28
CA THR A 67 2.17 0.73 3.00
C THR A 67 0.73 1.22 2.85
N GLU A 68 -0.23 0.55 3.48
CA GLU A 68 -1.65 0.93 3.44
C GLU A 68 -1.98 2.09 4.39
N PHE A 69 -1.23 2.26 5.49
CA PHE A 69 -1.45 3.35 6.46
C PHE A 69 -1.37 4.75 5.85
N THR A 70 -0.66 4.88 4.73
CA THR A 70 -0.54 6.15 3.99
C THR A 70 -1.68 6.40 3.00
N THR A 71 -2.56 5.42 2.73
CA THR A 71 -3.65 5.53 1.76
C THR A 71 -4.73 6.57 2.17
N PRO A 72 -5.18 6.64 3.44
CA PRO A 72 -6.08 7.72 3.88
C PRO A 72 -5.46 9.11 3.72
N LEU A 73 -4.13 9.21 3.77
CA LEU A 73 -3.40 10.46 3.56
C LEU A 73 -3.37 10.83 2.07
N ILE A 74 -3.07 9.90 1.14
CA ILE A 74 -3.21 10.10 -0.33
C ILE A 74 -4.61 10.60 -0.68
N ASN A 75 -5.64 9.92 -0.19
CA ASN A 75 -7.01 10.24 -0.58
C ASN A 75 -7.44 11.63 -0.09
N ASN A 76 -6.86 12.10 1.02
CA ASN A 76 -7.08 13.44 1.55
C ASN A 76 -6.07 14.49 1.05
N ARG A 77 -5.47 14.31 -0.14
CA ARG A 77 -4.51 15.29 -0.69
C ARG A 77 -5.01 16.74 -0.65
N TRP A 78 -6.30 16.97 -0.88
CA TRP A 78 -6.86 18.32 -0.85
C TRP A 78 -6.74 18.99 0.52
N TRP A 79 -6.89 18.22 1.60
CA TRP A 79 -6.69 18.68 2.96
C TRP A 79 -5.21 18.76 3.32
N LEU A 80 -4.41 17.77 2.92
CA LEU A 80 -2.97 17.75 3.19
C LEU A 80 -2.21 18.84 2.44
N ASP A 81 -2.54 19.15 1.20
CA ASP A 81 -1.93 20.25 0.43
C ASP A 81 -2.12 21.61 1.14
N LYS A 82 -3.13 21.73 2.00
CA LYS A 82 -3.37 22.92 2.83
C LYS A 82 -2.64 22.90 4.18
N MET A 83 -2.29 21.73 4.70
CA MET A 83 -1.77 21.56 6.07
C MET A 83 -0.31 21.11 6.13
N VAL A 84 0.19 20.41 5.12
CA VAL A 84 1.50 19.76 5.09
C VAL A 84 2.15 20.00 3.72
N ARG A 85 3.21 20.82 3.69
CA ARG A 85 4.02 21.05 2.47
C ARG A 85 4.89 19.84 2.08
N ASP A 86 5.06 18.87 2.98
CA ASP A 86 5.97 17.75 2.80
C ASP A 86 5.24 16.46 2.36
N GLN A 87 5.53 16.03 1.14
CA GLN A 87 5.03 14.79 0.54
C GLN A 87 5.93 13.58 0.91
N GLY A 88 6.81 13.70 1.91
CA GLY A 88 7.83 12.70 2.31
C GLY A 88 7.28 11.30 2.62
N TRP A 89 6.02 11.21 3.01
CA TRP A 89 5.32 9.95 3.26
C TRP A 89 5.13 9.09 1.98
N ILE A 90 5.13 9.71 0.80
CA ILE A 90 5.15 9.01 -0.49
C ILE A 90 6.49 8.28 -0.67
N PHE A 91 7.60 8.94 -0.34
CA PHE A 91 8.93 8.33 -0.38
C PHE A 91 9.09 7.26 0.69
N ALA A 92 8.55 7.50 1.89
CA ALA A 92 8.54 6.52 2.96
C ALA A 92 7.91 5.19 2.52
N ARG A 93 6.84 5.24 1.70
CA ARG A 93 6.19 4.03 1.17
C ARG A 93 7.12 3.20 0.27
N LEU A 94 7.96 3.83 -0.55
CA LEU A 94 8.93 3.12 -1.40
C LEU A 94 10.08 2.50 -0.58
N LEU A 95 10.47 3.14 0.52
CA LEU A 95 11.54 2.65 1.40
C LEU A 95 11.16 1.39 2.19
N VAL A 96 9.87 1.02 2.26
CA VAL A 96 9.40 -0.19 2.94
C VAL A 96 9.82 -1.47 2.22
N PHE A 97 9.93 -1.45 0.89
CA PHE A 97 10.10 -2.65 0.07
C PHE A 97 11.52 -3.25 0.11
N PRO A 98 12.61 -2.47 -0.05
CA PRO A 98 13.97 -3.05 0.01
C PRO A 98 14.28 -3.82 1.31
N PRO A 99 14.03 -3.29 2.53
CA PRO A 99 14.27 -4.05 3.76
C PRO A 99 13.32 -5.24 3.91
N PHE A 100 12.10 -5.16 3.40
CA PHE A 100 11.18 -6.29 3.36
C PHE A 100 11.76 -7.47 2.57
N PHE A 101 12.18 -7.23 1.33
CA PHE A 101 12.76 -8.29 0.49
C PHE A 101 14.08 -8.82 1.06
N TRP A 102 14.88 -7.95 1.66
CA TRP A 102 16.08 -8.37 2.38
C TRP A 102 15.74 -9.37 3.50
N ILE A 103 14.76 -9.07 4.35
CA ILE A 103 14.34 -9.98 5.42
C ILE A 103 13.76 -11.28 4.88
N VAL A 104 12.93 -11.23 3.83
CA VAL A 104 12.39 -12.44 3.18
C VAL A 104 13.53 -13.32 2.65
N TRP A 105 14.56 -12.73 2.05
CA TRP A 105 15.75 -13.45 1.60
C TRP A 105 16.55 -14.07 2.74
N GLN A 106 16.81 -13.30 3.80
CA GLN A 106 17.52 -13.79 4.98
C GLN A 106 16.76 -14.93 5.68
N THR A 107 15.43 -14.89 5.63
CA THR A 107 14.54 -15.89 6.24
C THR A 107 14.06 -16.98 5.28
N ARG A 108 14.67 -17.12 4.09
CA ARG A 108 14.25 -18.09 3.04
C ARG A 108 14.16 -19.54 3.54
N ASP A 109 15.03 -19.92 4.47
CA ASP A 109 15.05 -21.27 5.07
C ASP A 109 13.82 -21.50 5.99
N GLN A 110 13.16 -20.45 6.47
CA GLN A 110 11.87 -20.54 7.19
C GLN A 110 10.68 -20.44 6.22
N VAL A 111 10.86 -19.78 5.07
CA VAL A 111 9.82 -19.70 4.03
C VAL A 111 9.53 -21.09 3.47
N THR A 112 10.48 -22.04 3.49
CA THR A 112 10.22 -23.42 3.05
C THR A 112 9.23 -24.17 3.94
N GLU A 113 8.96 -23.70 5.14
CA GLU A 113 8.13 -24.40 6.14
C GLU A 113 6.64 -24.03 6.10
N ILE A 114 6.26 -22.93 5.43
CA ILE A 114 4.85 -22.50 5.35
C ILE A 114 4.07 -23.19 4.24
N VAL A 115 2.76 -23.01 4.20
CA VAL A 115 1.96 -23.61 3.12
C VAL A 115 2.28 -22.97 1.76
N PRO A 116 2.16 -23.70 0.63
CA PRO A 116 2.54 -23.19 -0.70
C PRO A 116 1.86 -21.86 -1.06
N LEU A 117 0.59 -21.70 -0.70
CA LEU A 117 -0.14 -20.45 -0.92
C LEU A 117 0.48 -19.27 -0.17
N SER A 118 0.82 -19.44 1.11
CA SER A 118 1.49 -18.42 1.92
C SER A 118 2.84 -18.01 1.30
N LYS A 119 3.64 -18.97 0.81
CA LYS A 119 4.92 -18.68 0.12
C LYS A 119 4.69 -17.85 -1.14
N PHE A 120 3.73 -18.29 -1.96
CA PHE A 120 3.39 -17.62 -3.21
C PHE A 120 2.98 -16.17 -2.94
N LEU A 121 2.07 -15.94 -2.00
CA LEU A 121 1.58 -14.61 -1.67
C LEU A 121 2.67 -13.73 -1.05
N LEU A 122 3.50 -14.28 -0.14
CA LEU A 122 4.60 -13.59 0.51
C LEU A 122 5.62 -12.99 -0.47
N VAL A 123 5.81 -13.64 -1.62
CA VAL A 123 6.76 -13.19 -2.65
C VAL A 123 6.05 -12.36 -3.72
N VAL A 124 4.98 -12.89 -4.29
CA VAL A 124 4.35 -12.31 -5.49
C VAL A 124 3.61 -11.02 -5.18
N VAL A 125 2.85 -10.97 -4.08
CA VAL A 125 2.05 -9.77 -3.76
C VAL A 125 2.96 -8.57 -3.47
N PRO A 126 4.01 -8.66 -2.63
CA PRO A 126 4.93 -7.53 -2.43
C PRO A 126 5.64 -7.07 -3.70
N ILE A 127 5.97 -7.96 -4.64
CA ILE A 127 6.53 -7.58 -5.94
C ILE A 127 5.51 -6.74 -6.72
N ILE A 128 4.27 -7.22 -6.86
CA ILE A 128 3.20 -6.48 -7.54
C ILE A 128 2.97 -5.12 -6.86
N LEU A 129 2.92 -5.09 -5.53
CA LEU A 129 2.77 -3.87 -4.75
C LEU A 129 3.91 -2.89 -4.99
N THR A 130 5.15 -3.37 -5.14
CA THR A 130 6.30 -2.51 -5.46
C THR A 130 6.08 -1.80 -6.80
N PHE A 131 5.71 -2.56 -7.84
CA PHE A 131 5.46 -1.99 -9.17
C PHE A 131 4.27 -1.03 -9.17
N LEU A 132 3.18 -1.38 -8.48
CA LEU A 132 2.02 -0.51 -8.37
C LEU A 132 2.38 0.82 -7.67
N ASN A 133 3.18 0.76 -6.60
CA ASN A 133 3.64 1.96 -5.90
C ASN A 133 4.58 2.82 -6.73
N LEU A 134 5.49 2.22 -7.50
CA LEU A 134 6.33 2.95 -8.45
C LEU A 134 5.50 3.62 -9.56
N PHE A 135 4.48 2.93 -10.07
CA PHE A 135 3.58 3.47 -11.09
C PHE A 135 2.80 4.69 -10.57
N TRP A 136 2.20 4.59 -9.38
CA TRP A 136 1.49 5.72 -8.78
C TRP A 136 2.43 6.87 -8.42
N PHE A 137 3.62 6.56 -7.89
CA PHE A 137 4.66 7.55 -7.62
C PHE A 137 5.01 8.35 -8.88
N TYR A 138 5.27 7.67 -10.00
CA TYR A 138 5.54 8.32 -11.28
C TYR A 138 4.39 9.24 -11.72
N LYS A 139 3.13 8.81 -11.59
CA LYS A 139 1.97 9.64 -11.92
C LYS A 139 1.88 10.90 -11.04
N ILE A 140 2.15 10.78 -9.75
CA ILE A 140 2.14 11.91 -8.80
C ILE A 140 3.25 12.90 -9.17
N VAL A 141 4.49 12.44 -9.36
CA VAL A 141 5.62 13.30 -9.74
C VAL A 141 5.34 14.01 -11.07
N LYS A 142 4.83 13.28 -12.08
CA LYS A 142 4.44 13.87 -13.36
C LYS A 142 3.34 14.93 -13.21
N GLY A 143 2.36 14.71 -12.35
CA GLY A 143 1.32 15.68 -12.03
C GLY A 143 1.88 16.94 -11.35
N ALA A 144 2.77 16.76 -10.37
CA ALA A 144 3.44 17.84 -9.67
C ALA A 144 4.32 18.70 -10.61
N MET A 145 5.12 18.06 -11.47
CA MET A 145 5.95 18.76 -12.45
C MET A 145 5.10 19.63 -13.39
N LYS A 146 3.93 19.16 -13.83
CA LYS A 146 3.03 19.96 -14.67
C LYS A 146 2.58 21.24 -13.98
N ILE A 147 2.28 21.20 -12.68
CA ILE A 147 1.87 22.39 -11.92
C ILE A 147 3.02 23.41 -11.85
N LEU A 148 4.26 22.94 -11.66
CA LEU A 148 5.43 23.79 -11.57
C LEU A 148 5.85 24.40 -12.93
N THR A 149 5.57 23.71 -14.04
CA THR A 149 5.96 24.16 -15.40
C THR A 149 4.92 25.03 -16.09
N VAL A 150 3.68 25.11 -15.60
CA VAL A 150 2.66 26.01 -16.17
C VAL A 150 3.01 27.45 -15.76
N PRO A 151 3.29 28.36 -16.72
CA PRO A 151 3.54 29.75 -16.40
C PRO A 151 2.31 30.35 -15.72
N ALA A 152 2.52 31.10 -14.63
CA ALA A 152 1.44 31.84 -13.99
C ALA A 152 0.77 32.72 -15.04
N VAL A 153 -0.51 32.44 -15.34
CA VAL A 153 -1.33 33.32 -16.17
C VAL A 153 -1.36 34.66 -15.43
N LYS A 154 -0.74 35.70 -16.01
CA LYS A 154 -0.87 37.07 -15.52
C LYS A 154 -2.36 37.35 -15.43
N LYS A 155 -2.90 37.49 -14.21
CA LYS A 155 -4.20 38.12 -13.98
C LYS A 155 -4.09 39.52 -14.57
N THR A 156 -4.58 39.71 -15.79
CA THR A 156 -4.80 41.04 -16.35
C THR A 156 -5.92 41.65 -15.51
N SER A 157 -5.55 42.58 -14.63
CA SER A 157 -6.50 43.47 -14.00
C SER A 157 -7.13 44.32 -15.11
N LYS A 158 -8.28 43.90 -15.60
CA LYS A 158 -9.25 44.79 -16.25
C LYS A 158 -10.37 45.04 -15.25
N ALA A 159 -10.33 46.23 -14.67
CA ALA A 159 -11.45 46.99 -14.12
C ALA A 159 -10.84 48.40 -13.94
N GLU A 160 -11.02 49.24 -14.96
CA GLU A 160 -12.05 50.30 -14.99
C GLU A 160 -11.69 51.48 -14.07
#